data_AF-A0A3P5ZZ13-F1
#
_entry.id   AF-A0A3P5ZZ13-F1
#
_cell.length_a   1.000
_cell.length_b   1.000
_cell.length_c   1.000
_cell.angle_alpha   90.00
_cell.angle_beta   90.00
_cell.angle_gamma   90.00
#
_symmetry.space_group_name_H-M   'P 1'
#
loop_
_entity.id
_entity.type
_entity.pdbx_description
1 polymer ?
#
loop_
_entity_poly.entity_id
_entity_poly.type
_entity_poly.pdbx_seq_one_letter_code
_entity_poly.pdbx_strand_id
1 'polypeptide(L)'
;MEIDKAIGECDDKRLKTKYNNAIFVIIRALSLYSIEEVAFSFNGGKDSTVLLHLLRAGYFLHKKELSSSNGGLSGFPVRTIYFESPSAFTEINAFTYDAAQTYGIQLDIIRQDFKSGLEALLKANPIRAIFLGVRIGDPTAVGQEQFSPSSPGWPPFMRVNPILDWSYRDVWAFLLTCKVKYCSLYDQGYTSIGSIHDTVPNALLSVNDTSSKEKFKPAYLLSDGRLERAGRVKKNAALKNDVGSDSQNHEVLLASVIAVGDEILSGTVEDQLGLSLCKKLTSVGWSVQQTSVLRNDIDSVSEEVDRQRSICDMVFIYGGVGPLHSDVTLAGVAKAFGVRLAPDEEFEEYLRHLISEQCTGDRNEMAQLPEGITELLHHEKLSVPLIKCRNVIVLAATNTEELEKEWECLTELTKLGGSTSLMESKRLMTSLTDVEVAEPLSKLGLEFPDIYLGCYRKSRRGPIIICLKGKDNARIESAVQALCKKFKEGVFVDMK
;
A
#
# COMPACT_ATOMS: atom_id res chain seq x y z
N MET A 1 -0.94 8.28 -35.23
CA MET A 1 0.21 8.93 -35.90
C MET A 1 0.85 9.97 -34.99
N GLU A 2 0.14 10.99 -34.53
CA GLU A 2 0.72 12.03 -33.64
C GLU A 2 1.19 11.47 -32.28
N ILE A 3 0.38 10.62 -31.63
CA ILE A 3 0.74 9.97 -30.37
C ILE A 3 1.98 9.10 -30.53
N ASP A 4 1.95 8.18 -31.50
CA ASP A 4 3.04 7.25 -31.78
C ASP A 4 4.37 7.98 -32.05
N LYS A 5 4.31 9.07 -32.83
CA LYS A 5 5.45 9.94 -33.08
C LYS A 5 5.94 10.65 -31.81
N ALA A 6 5.03 11.27 -31.05
CA ALA A 6 5.38 11.99 -29.83
C ALA A 6 6.05 11.08 -28.78
N ILE A 7 5.56 9.84 -28.65
CA ILE A 7 6.17 8.85 -27.75
C ILE A 7 7.53 8.38 -28.31
N GLY A 8 7.63 8.12 -29.61
CA GLY A 8 8.89 7.73 -30.25
C GLY A 8 10.01 8.75 -30.07
N GLU A 9 9.67 10.04 -30.15
CA GLU A 9 10.58 11.19 -30.00
C GLU A 9 10.87 11.58 -28.54
N CYS A 10 10.12 11.06 -27.57
CA CYS A 10 10.32 11.35 -26.14
C CYS A 10 11.60 10.70 -25.59
N ASP A 11 12.25 11.28 -24.58
CA ASP A 11 13.41 10.65 -23.91
C ASP A 11 13.01 9.73 -22.74
N ASP A 12 11.74 9.75 -22.34
CA ASP A 12 11.21 8.92 -21.24
C ASP A 12 11.09 7.44 -21.66
N LYS A 13 12.10 6.66 -21.28
CA LYS A 13 12.15 5.21 -21.53
C LYS A 13 10.98 4.46 -20.87
N ARG A 14 10.58 4.85 -19.66
CA ARG A 14 9.48 4.21 -18.95
C ARG A 14 8.17 4.41 -19.70
N LEU A 15 7.89 5.64 -20.13
CA LEU A 15 6.70 5.96 -20.90
C LEU A 15 6.67 5.20 -22.24
N LYS A 16 7.80 5.07 -22.93
CA LYS A 16 7.91 4.23 -24.15
C LYS A 16 7.55 2.78 -23.89
N THR A 17 8.07 2.19 -22.82
CA THR A 17 7.76 0.80 -22.44
C THR A 17 6.28 0.63 -22.11
N LYS A 18 5.71 1.54 -21.31
CA LYS A 18 4.26 1.55 -20.97
C LYS A 18 3.37 1.67 -22.20
N TYR A 19 3.73 2.56 -23.12
CA TYR A 19 3.05 2.73 -24.40
C TYR A 19 3.10 1.44 -25.23
N ASN A 20 4.29 0.86 -25.45
CA ASN A 20 4.45 -0.35 -26.25
C ASN A 20 3.65 -1.52 -25.70
N ASN A 21 3.65 -1.71 -24.38
CA ASN A 21 2.86 -2.75 -23.72
C ASN A 21 1.36 -2.54 -23.93
N ALA A 22 0.87 -1.31 -23.78
CA ALA A 22 -0.55 -1.01 -24.01
C ALA A 22 -0.95 -1.22 -25.47
N ILE A 23 -0.11 -0.81 -26.43
CA ILE A 23 -0.32 -1.05 -27.85
C ILE A 23 -0.35 -2.55 -28.16
N PHE A 24 0.55 -3.35 -27.57
CA PHE A 24 0.55 -4.79 -27.72
C PHE A 24 -0.78 -5.41 -27.25
N VAL A 25 -1.30 -5.01 -26.09
CA VAL A 25 -2.60 -5.49 -25.58
C VAL A 25 -3.73 -5.13 -26.53
N ILE A 26 -3.73 -3.90 -27.06
CA ILE A 26 -4.75 -3.43 -28.00
C ILE A 26 -4.70 -4.23 -29.30
N ILE A 27 -3.52 -4.39 -29.91
CA ILE A 27 -3.34 -5.17 -31.14
C ILE A 27 -3.76 -6.63 -30.90
N ARG A 28 -3.38 -7.22 -29.77
CA ARG A 28 -3.80 -8.58 -29.40
C ARG A 28 -5.32 -8.70 -29.32
N ALA A 29 -6.01 -7.75 -28.71
CA ALA A 29 -7.47 -7.75 -28.63
C ALA A 29 -8.11 -7.62 -30.02
N LEU A 30 -7.59 -6.72 -30.87
CA LEU A 30 -8.08 -6.54 -32.25
C LEU A 30 -7.81 -7.74 -33.16
N SER A 31 -6.79 -8.55 -32.84
CA SER A 31 -6.54 -9.84 -33.51
C SER A 31 -7.48 -10.95 -33.05
N LEU A 32 -8.06 -10.85 -31.85
CA LEU A 32 -8.96 -11.87 -31.27
C LEU A 32 -10.44 -11.58 -31.55
N TYR A 33 -10.80 -10.32 -31.74
CA TYR A 33 -12.17 -9.85 -31.89
C TYR A 33 -12.28 -8.91 -33.08
N SER A 34 -13.33 -9.05 -33.89
CA SER A 34 -13.57 -8.10 -34.99
C SER A 34 -13.93 -6.71 -34.45
N ILE A 35 -13.90 -5.71 -35.32
CA ILE A 35 -14.22 -4.32 -34.93
C ILE A 35 -15.64 -4.17 -34.41
N GLU A 36 -16.58 -4.97 -34.91
CA GLU A 36 -17.97 -5.02 -34.46
C GLU A 36 -18.14 -5.74 -33.11
N GLU A 37 -17.21 -6.61 -32.76
CA GLU A 37 -17.19 -7.37 -31.50
C GLU A 37 -16.51 -6.61 -30.34
N VAL A 38 -15.84 -5.48 -30.63
CA VAL A 38 -15.19 -4.65 -29.61
C VAL A 38 -15.96 -3.36 -29.34
N ALA A 39 -15.95 -2.95 -28.08
CA ALA A 39 -16.40 -1.62 -27.67
C ALA A 39 -15.38 -0.96 -26.74
N PHE A 40 -15.50 0.35 -26.56
CA PHE A 40 -14.66 1.14 -25.67
C PHE A 40 -15.54 1.90 -24.68
N SER A 41 -15.29 1.75 -23.38
CA SER A 41 -15.98 2.53 -22.36
C SER A 41 -15.23 3.84 -22.11
N PHE A 42 -15.83 4.95 -22.52
CA PHE A 42 -15.28 6.30 -22.37
C PHE A 42 -16.08 7.09 -21.35
N ASN A 43 -15.42 7.73 -20.39
CA ASN A 43 -16.07 8.50 -19.33
C ASN A 43 -15.54 9.95 -19.19
N GLY A 44 -14.69 10.41 -20.13
CA GLY A 44 -14.09 11.74 -20.09
C GLY A 44 -13.02 11.96 -19.03
N GLY A 45 -12.81 10.99 -18.12
CA GLY A 45 -11.71 11.02 -17.16
C GLY A 45 -10.34 10.86 -17.82
N LYS A 46 -9.28 11.22 -17.11
CA LYS A 46 -7.88 11.16 -17.61
C LYS A 46 -7.51 9.76 -18.14
N ASP A 47 -7.89 8.70 -17.43
CA ASP A 47 -7.48 7.32 -17.74
C ASP A 47 -8.16 6.81 -19.03
N SER A 48 -9.47 7.05 -19.18
CA SER A 48 -10.18 6.71 -20.41
C SER A 48 -9.77 7.61 -21.59
N THR A 49 -9.35 8.85 -21.32
CA THR A 49 -8.78 9.74 -22.34
C THR A 49 -7.45 9.21 -22.87
N VAL A 50 -6.54 8.78 -21.99
CA VAL A 50 -5.32 8.08 -22.40
C VAL A 50 -5.66 6.86 -23.27
N LEU A 51 -6.58 6.02 -22.81
CA LEU A 51 -6.98 4.82 -23.53
C LEU A 51 -7.59 5.12 -24.90
N LEU A 52 -8.39 6.18 -25.05
CA LEU A 52 -8.90 6.61 -26.36
C LEU A 52 -7.77 6.85 -27.35
N HIS A 53 -6.74 7.59 -26.93
CA HIS A 53 -5.60 7.91 -27.78
C HIS A 53 -4.72 6.69 -28.09
N LEU A 54 -4.54 5.79 -27.11
CA LEU A 54 -3.87 4.51 -27.32
C LEU A 54 -4.64 3.61 -28.29
N LEU A 55 -5.97 3.52 -28.18
CA LEU A 55 -6.81 2.73 -29.10
C LEU A 55 -6.73 3.25 -30.53
N ARG A 56 -6.75 4.58 -30.72
CA ARG A 56 -6.57 5.19 -32.04
C ARG A 56 -5.20 4.86 -32.63
N ALA A 57 -4.15 4.87 -31.82
CA ALA A 57 -2.80 4.51 -32.25
C ALA A 57 -2.68 3.01 -32.56
N GLY A 58 -3.13 2.13 -31.66
CA GLY A 58 -3.08 0.68 -31.82
C GLY A 58 -3.91 0.19 -33.00
N TYR A 59 -5.10 0.77 -33.23
CA TYR A 59 -5.90 0.48 -34.41
C TYR A 59 -5.18 0.85 -35.72
N PHE A 60 -4.55 2.03 -35.76
CA PHE A 60 -3.76 2.46 -36.91
C PHE A 60 -2.60 1.50 -37.19
N LEU A 61 -1.86 1.10 -36.16
CA LEU A 61 -0.73 0.18 -36.28
C LEU A 61 -1.18 -1.21 -36.74
N HIS A 62 -2.25 -1.75 -36.14
CA HIS A 62 -2.82 -3.03 -36.53
C HIS A 62 -3.25 -3.04 -38.01
N LYS A 63 -3.95 -1.98 -38.46
CA LYS A 63 -4.35 -1.88 -39.87
C LYS A 63 -3.17 -1.79 -40.84
N LYS A 64 -2.10 -1.09 -40.45
CA LYS A 64 -0.87 -0.98 -41.25
C LYS A 64 -0.20 -2.34 -41.44
N GLU A 65 -0.23 -3.21 -40.42
CA GLU A 65 0.27 -4.59 -40.54
C GLU A 65 -0.58 -5.44 -41.47
N LEU A 66 -1.91 -5.28 -41.44
CA LEU A 66 -2.86 -6.02 -42.28
C LEU A 66 -2.93 -5.52 -43.74
N SER A 67 -2.63 -4.24 -44.00
CA SER A 67 -2.86 -3.59 -45.29
C SER A 67 -1.57 -3.01 -45.85
N SER A 68 -0.98 -3.64 -46.88
CA SER A 68 0.20 -3.12 -47.61
C SER A 68 -0.10 -1.89 -48.50
N SER A 69 -1.22 -1.20 -48.32
CA SER A 69 -1.64 -0.07 -49.18
C SER A 69 -2.22 1.10 -48.38
N ASN A 70 -1.84 2.31 -48.79
CA ASN A 70 -2.17 3.61 -48.20
C ASN A 70 -3.64 4.03 -48.43
N GLY A 71 -4.60 3.19 -48.05
CA GLY A 71 -6.01 3.57 -48.00
C GLY A 71 -6.26 4.56 -46.86
N GLY A 72 -6.78 5.75 -47.16
CA GLY A 72 -7.05 6.79 -46.17
C GLY A 72 -7.91 6.27 -45.01
N LEU A 73 -7.38 6.40 -43.79
CA LEU A 73 -8.08 6.01 -42.56
C LEU A 73 -9.04 7.12 -42.15
N SER A 74 -10.30 7.01 -42.56
CA SER A 74 -11.36 7.92 -42.09
C SER A 74 -12.07 7.32 -40.87
N GLY A 75 -11.82 7.89 -39.69
CA GLY A 75 -12.62 7.69 -38.47
C GLY A 75 -12.05 6.69 -37.45
N PHE A 76 -12.53 6.82 -36.20
CA PHE A 76 -12.31 5.85 -35.13
C PHE A 76 -13.49 4.87 -35.09
N PRO A 77 -13.32 3.61 -35.54
CA PRO A 77 -14.45 2.73 -35.84
C PRO A 77 -14.90 1.89 -34.64
N VAL A 78 -14.19 1.98 -33.52
CA VAL A 78 -14.56 1.25 -32.30
C VAL A 78 -15.77 1.95 -31.67
N ARG A 79 -16.85 1.20 -31.50
CA ARG A 79 -18.06 1.66 -30.82
C ARG A 79 -17.69 2.16 -29.42
N THR A 80 -18.04 3.41 -29.11
CA THR A 80 -17.71 4.02 -27.82
C THR A 80 -18.96 4.20 -26.98
N ILE A 81 -18.92 3.71 -25.76
CA ILE A 81 -20.05 3.68 -24.82
C ILE A 81 -19.79 4.71 -23.73
N TYR A 82 -20.79 5.54 -23.46
CA TYR A 82 -20.76 6.50 -22.35
C TYR A 82 -22.00 6.36 -21.48
N PHE A 83 -21.78 6.05 -20.19
CA PHE A 83 -22.83 6.03 -19.19
C PHE A 83 -22.99 7.42 -18.60
N GLU A 84 -23.98 8.17 -19.08
CA GLU A 84 -24.25 9.52 -18.60
C GLU A 84 -25.01 9.45 -17.27
N SER A 85 -24.44 10.06 -16.23
CA SER A 85 -25.06 10.18 -14.91
C SER A 85 -25.52 11.61 -14.66
N PRO A 86 -26.72 11.83 -14.09
CA PRO A 86 -27.13 13.14 -13.58
C PRO A 86 -26.22 13.69 -12.47
N SER A 87 -25.41 12.82 -11.86
CA SER A 87 -24.49 13.19 -10.78
C SER A 87 -23.06 13.43 -11.28
N ALA A 88 -22.83 13.44 -12.59
CA ALA A 88 -21.54 13.77 -13.19
C ALA A 88 -21.33 15.29 -13.25
N PHE A 89 -20.07 15.72 -13.23
CA PHE A 89 -19.72 17.12 -13.45
C PHE A 89 -20.03 17.53 -14.89
N THR A 90 -20.57 18.73 -15.07
CA THR A 90 -20.91 19.29 -16.39
C THR A 90 -19.70 19.36 -17.32
N GLU A 91 -18.53 19.64 -16.76
CA GLU A 91 -17.24 19.77 -17.45
C GLU A 91 -16.76 18.43 -18.00
N ILE A 92 -17.05 17.31 -17.32
CA ILE A 92 -16.75 15.96 -17.82
C ILE A 92 -17.66 15.61 -18.99
N ASN A 93 -18.95 15.91 -18.89
CA ASN A 93 -19.89 15.63 -19.98
C ASN A 93 -19.52 16.48 -21.20
N ALA A 94 -19.28 17.78 -21.01
CA ALA A 94 -18.85 18.69 -22.07
C ALA A 94 -17.56 18.23 -22.74
N PHE A 95 -16.56 17.82 -21.95
CA PHE A 95 -15.31 17.26 -22.49
C PHE A 95 -15.54 15.96 -23.28
N THR A 96 -16.41 15.07 -22.78
CA THR A 96 -16.73 13.80 -23.45
C THR A 96 -17.37 14.05 -24.82
N TYR A 97 -18.29 15.00 -24.91
CA TYR A 97 -18.93 15.39 -26.17
C TYR A 97 -17.97 16.09 -27.14
N ASP A 98 -17.14 17.01 -26.65
CA ASP A 98 -16.11 17.68 -27.45
C ASP A 98 -15.09 16.69 -28.01
N ALA A 99 -14.63 15.74 -27.20
CA ALA A 99 -13.72 14.69 -27.63
C ALA A 99 -14.37 13.79 -28.71
N ALA A 100 -15.66 13.44 -28.53
CA ALA A 100 -16.38 12.63 -29.51
C ALA A 100 -16.51 13.35 -30.86
N GLN A 101 -16.84 14.64 -30.85
CA GLN A 101 -16.91 15.46 -32.05
C GLN A 101 -15.54 15.64 -32.71
N THR A 102 -14.52 16.03 -31.92
CA THR A 102 -13.17 16.34 -32.39
C THR A 102 -12.51 15.14 -33.07
N TYR A 103 -12.75 13.93 -32.55
CA TYR A 103 -12.10 12.72 -33.04
C TYR A 103 -13.01 11.83 -33.88
N GLY A 104 -14.23 12.28 -34.20
CA GLY A 104 -15.19 11.54 -35.03
C GLY A 104 -15.59 10.19 -34.43
N ILE A 105 -15.83 10.17 -33.11
CA ILE A 105 -16.18 8.97 -32.36
C ILE A 105 -17.70 8.79 -32.36
N GLN A 106 -18.17 7.59 -32.70
CA GLN A 106 -19.56 7.24 -32.49
C GLN A 106 -19.80 6.93 -31.00
N LEU A 107 -20.56 7.82 -30.34
CA LEU A 107 -20.85 7.74 -28.91
C LEU A 107 -22.26 7.22 -28.64
N ASP A 108 -22.36 6.02 -28.07
CA ASP A 108 -23.62 5.44 -27.58
C ASP A 108 -23.84 5.88 -26.13
N ILE A 109 -24.78 6.80 -25.93
CA ILE A 109 -25.10 7.36 -24.61
C ILE A 109 -26.16 6.50 -23.91
N ILE A 110 -25.80 5.94 -22.76
CA ILE A 110 -26.67 5.13 -21.92
C ILE A 110 -27.02 5.91 -20.65
N ARG A 111 -28.33 6.05 -20.38
CA ARG A 111 -28.87 6.78 -19.21
C ARG A 111 -29.54 5.86 -18.17
N GLN A 112 -29.31 4.55 -18.31
CA GLN A 112 -29.75 3.52 -17.36
C GLN A 112 -28.65 3.24 -16.35
N ASP A 113 -28.93 2.43 -15.32
CA ASP A 113 -27.86 1.91 -14.47
C ASP A 113 -26.88 1.06 -15.29
N PHE A 114 -25.65 0.94 -14.77
CA PHE A 114 -24.55 0.27 -15.47
C PHE A 114 -24.90 -1.15 -15.90
N LYS A 115 -25.57 -1.92 -15.05
CA LYS A 115 -25.81 -3.34 -15.32
C LYS A 115 -26.90 -3.51 -16.37
N SER A 116 -28.07 -2.92 -16.18
CA SER A 116 -29.17 -3.05 -17.15
C SER A 116 -28.83 -2.39 -18.48
N GLY A 117 -28.12 -1.26 -18.46
CA GLY A 117 -27.63 -0.61 -19.68
C GLY A 117 -26.66 -1.49 -20.47
N LEU A 118 -25.73 -2.15 -19.78
CA LEU A 118 -24.79 -3.07 -20.41
C LEU A 118 -25.47 -4.35 -20.92
N GLU A 119 -26.40 -4.93 -20.16
CA GLU A 119 -27.20 -6.08 -20.60
C GLU A 119 -27.98 -5.78 -21.88
N ALA A 120 -28.63 -4.62 -21.96
CA ALA A 120 -29.35 -4.18 -23.16
C ALA A 120 -28.40 -3.99 -24.35
N LEU A 121 -27.23 -3.38 -24.12
CA LEU A 121 -26.24 -3.14 -25.16
C LEU A 121 -25.69 -4.44 -25.75
N LEU A 122 -25.29 -5.39 -24.90
CA LEU A 122 -24.74 -6.69 -25.30
C LEU A 122 -25.78 -7.59 -25.95
N LYS A 123 -27.08 -7.40 -25.64
CA LYS A 123 -28.17 -8.09 -26.33
C LYS A 123 -28.42 -7.54 -27.74
N ALA A 124 -28.22 -6.23 -27.93
CA ALA A 124 -28.48 -5.55 -29.19
C ALA A 124 -27.30 -5.59 -30.18
N ASN A 125 -26.09 -5.88 -29.71
CA ASN A 125 -24.86 -5.80 -30.51
C ASN A 125 -23.98 -7.03 -30.26
N PRO A 126 -23.17 -7.48 -31.23
CA PRO A 126 -22.32 -8.67 -31.10
C PRO A 126 -21.05 -8.42 -30.24
N ILE A 127 -21.11 -7.50 -29.28
CA ILE A 127 -19.96 -7.10 -28.46
C ILE A 127 -19.54 -8.28 -27.57
N ARG A 128 -18.26 -8.64 -27.64
CA ARG A 128 -17.64 -9.71 -26.85
C ARG A 128 -16.49 -9.21 -26.00
N ALA A 129 -15.89 -8.07 -26.34
CA ALA A 129 -14.81 -7.46 -25.59
C ALA A 129 -15.02 -5.96 -25.41
N ILE A 130 -14.70 -5.43 -24.23
CA ILE A 130 -14.81 -4.01 -23.90
C ILE A 130 -13.48 -3.52 -23.36
N PHE A 131 -12.92 -2.52 -24.01
CA PHE A 131 -11.75 -1.79 -23.55
C PHE A 131 -12.13 -0.85 -22.40
N LEU A 132 -11.40 -0.96 -21.29
CA LEU A 132 -11.64 -0.19 -20.06
C LEU A 132 -10.37 0.56 -19.64
N GLY A 133 -10.53 1.84 -19.33
CA GLY A 133 -9.45 2.71 -18.83
C GLY A 133 -9.24 2.54 -17.32
N VAL A 134 -8.96 1.31 -16.89
CA VAL A 134 -8.82 0.94 -15.47
C VAL A 134 -7.35 0.66 -15.17
N ARG A 135 -6.86 1.18 -14.03
CA ARG A 135 -5.50 0.93 -13.52
C ARG A 135 -5.53 0.00 -12.32
N ILE A 136 -4.38 -0.60 -12.02
CA ILE A 136 -4.14 -1.57 -10.95
C ILE A 136 -4.73 -1.06 -9.62
N GLY A 137 -4.43 0.19 -9.25
CA GLY A 137 -4.85 0.81 -7.99
C GLY A 137 -6.31 1.26 -7.94
N ASP A 138 -7.12 1.04 -8.98
CA ASP A 138 -8.54 1.36 -8.94
C ASP A 138 -9.32 0.32 -8.12
N PRO A 139 -10.33 0.73 -7.31
CA PRO A 139 -11.12 -0.20 -6.50
C PRO A 139 -11.79 -1.32 -7.29
N THR A 140 -12.05 -1.10 -8.58
CA THR A 140 -12.68 -2.08 -9.47
C THR A 140 -11.69 -3.08 -10.07
N ALA A 141 -10.38 -2.83 -9.96
CA ALA A 141 -9.33 -3.58 -10.64
C ALA A 141 -8.79 -4.78 -9.85
N VAL A 142 -9.21 -4.94 -8.59
CA VAL A 142 -8.76 -6.02 -7.71
C VAL A 142 -8.96 -7.38 -8.38
N GLY A 143 -7.87 -8.14 -8.53
CA GLY A 143 -7.86 -9.46 -9.16
C GLY A 143 -8.02 -9.46 -10.69
N GLN A 144 -8.04 -8.29 -11.34
CA GLN A 144 -8.07 -8.22 -12.80
C GLN A 144 -6.68 -8.33 -13.42
N GLU A 145 -6.64 -8.89 -14.63
CA GLU A 145 -5.51 -8.95 -15.54
C GLU A 145 -5.78 -8.07 -16.78
N GLN A 146 -4.82 -8.02 -17.72
CA GLN A 146 -4.99 -7.30 -18.99
C GLN A 146 -6.20 -7.80 -19.79
N PHE A 147 -6.53 -9.09 -19.66
CA PHE A 147 -7.75 -9.71 -20.17
C PHE A 147 -8.45 -10.41 -19.01
N SER A 148 -9.69 -10.06 -18.72
CA SER A 148 -10.44 -10.70 -17.64
C SER A 148 -11.91 -10.85 -17.99
N PRO A 149 -12.53 -12.03 -17.81
CA PRO A 149 -13.97 -12.17 -17.99
C PRO A 149 -14.70 -11.24 -17.01
N SER A 150 -15.88 -10.77 -17.39
CA SER A 150 -16.80 -10.06 -16.50
C SER A 150 -17.08 -10.86 -15.20
N SER A 151 -17.33 -10.16 -14.10
CA SER A 151 -17.57 -10.80 -12.80
C SER A 151 -18.86 -11.63 -12.80
N PRO A 152 -18.98 -12.68 -11.94
CA PRO A 152 -20.22 -13.43 -11.80
C PRO A 152 -21.44 -12.51 -11.54
N GLY A 153 -22.54 -12.78 -12.23
CA GLY A 153 -23.77 -11.96 -12.13
C GLY A 153 -23.78 -10.68 -12.99
N TRP A 154 -22.70 -10.37 -13.72
CA TRP A 154 -22.69 -9.40 -14.81
C TRP A 154 -22.91 -10.11 -16.16
N PRO A 155 -23.42 -9.40 -17.19
CA PRO A 155 -23.51 -9.99 -18.53
C PRO A 155 -22.11 -10.39 -19.04
N PRO A 156 -21.99 -11.48 -19.81
CA PRO A 156 -20.70 -12.03 -20.20
C PRO A 156 -20.00 -11.19 -21.27
N PHE A 157 -18.81 -10.68 -20.96
CA PHE A 157 -17.89 -10.08 -21.92
C PHE A 157 -16.44 -10.17 -21.40
N MET A 158 -15.47 -9.95 -22.28
CA MET A 158 -14.07 -9.83 -21.93
C MET A 158 -13.73 -8.37 -21.60
N ARG A 159 -13.26 -8.10 -20.39
CA ARG A 159 -12.62 -6.83 -20.04
C ARG A 159 -11.22 -6.81 -20.65
N VAL A 160 -10.89 -5.74 -21.36
CA VAL A 160 -9.55 -5.50 -21.89
C VAL A 160 -8.99 -4.24 -21.23
N ASN A 161 -7.90 -4.38 -20.49
CA ASN A 161 -7.32 -3.31 -19.65
C ASN A 161 -5.88 -2.97 -20.13
N PRO A 162 -5.68 -2.22 -21.24
CA PRO A 162 -4.35 -1.96 -21.78
C PRO A 162 -3.43 -1.13 -20.89
N ILE A 163 -4.01 -0.33 -19.99
CA ILE A 163 -3.29 0.53 -19.07
C ILE A 163 -3.33 0.01 -17.63
N LEU A 164 -3.61 -1.29 -17.44
CA LEU A 164 -3.78 -1.84 -16.09
C LEU A 164 -2.56 -1.60 -15.21
N ASP A 165 -1.35 -1.79 -15.73
CA ASP A 165 -0.11 -1.59 -14.97
C ASP A 165 0.38 -0.13 -14.99
N TRP A 166 -0.40 0.81 -15.55
CA TRP A 166 -0.04 2.21 -15.57
C TRP A 166 -0.25 2.84 -14.21
N SER A 167 0.62 3.79 -13.93
CA SER A 167 0.70 4.53 -12.70
C SER A 167 0.03 5.91 -12.84
N TYR A 168 -0.15 6.68 -11.76
CA TYR A 168 -0.72 8.03 -11.84
C TYR A 168 0.19 8.95 -12.66
N ARG A 169 1.51 8.86 -12.44
CA ARG A 169 2.52 9.56 -13.22
C ARG A 169 2.53 9.12 -14.68
N ASP A 170 2.42 7.83 -14.98
CA ASP A 170 2.41 7.34 -16.37
C ASP A 170 1.28 7.98 -17.18
N VAL A 171 0.09 8.09 -16.57
CA VAL A 171 -1.08 8.75 -17.19
C VAL A 171 -0.79 10.21 -17.50
N TRP A 172 -0.27 10.98 -16.54
CA TRP A 172 0.04 12.39 -16.75
C TRP A 172 1.22 12.61 -17.70
N ALA A 173 2.27 11.79 -17.59
CA ALA A 173 3.42 11.82 -18.49
C ALA A 173 2.97 11.61 -19.94
N PHE A 174 2.07 10.66 -20.19
CA PHE A 174 1.48 10.48 -21.52
C PHE A 174 0.67 11.70 -21.97
N LEU A 175 -0.28 12.18 -21.14
CA LEU A 175 -1.15 13.29 -21.51
C LEU A 175 -0.35 14.56 -21.84
N LEU A 176 0.66 14.88 -21.03
CA LEU A 176 1.51 16.05 -21.20
C LEU A 176 2.48 15.89 -22.37
N THR A 177 3.19 14.76 -22.47
CA THR A 177 4.15 14.49 -23.56
C THR A 177 3.46 14.54 -24.93
N CYS A 178 2.28 13.92 -25.03
CA CYS A 178 1.50 13.87 -26.25
C CYS A 178 0.62 15.11 -26.47
N LYS A 179 0.62 16.08 -25.54
CA LYS A 179 -0.21 17.30 -25.59
C LYS A 179 -1.70 16.98 -25.82
N VAL A 180 -2.17 15.92 -25.18
CA VAL A 180 -3.57 15.49 -25.25
C VAL A 180 -4.42 16.40 -24.36
N LYS A 181 -5.55 16.88 -24.90
CA LYS A 181 -6.52 17.63 -24.11
C LYS A 181 -7.18 16.72 -23.08
N TYR A 182 -7.41 17.24 -21.88
CA TYR A 182 -8.11 16.56 -20.79
C TYR A 182 -9.14 17.50 -20.14
N CYS A 183 -10.03 16.94 -19.32
CA CYS A 183 -11.06 17.71 -18.62
C CYS A 183 -10.46 18.83 -17.75
N SER A 184 -11.01 20.04 -17.84
CA SER A 184 -10.50 21.23 -17.15
C SER A 184 -10.60 21.18 -15.62
N LEU A 185 -11.36 20.24 -15.04
CA LEU A 185 -11.38 20.02 -13.59
C LEU A 185 -10.01 19.61 -13.05
N TYR A 186 -9.21 18.91 -13.85
CA TYR A 186 -7.86 18.51 -13.43
C TYR A 186 -6.95 19.72 -13.22
N ASP A 187 -7.12 20.82 -13.95
CA ASP A 187 -6.38 22.07 -13.72
C ASP A 187 -6.82 22.79 -12.43
N GLN A 188 -7.99 22.44 -11.90
CA GLN A 188 -8.59 23.01 -10.69
C GLN A 188 -8.31 22.18 -9.43
N GLY A 189 -7.35 21.24 -9.49
CA GLY A 189 -6.92 20.43 -8.35
C GLY A 189 -7.72 19.15 -8.11
N TYR A 190 -8.69 18.81 -8.97
CA TYR A 190 -9.35 17.51 -8.88
C TYR A 190 -8.41 16.41 -9.41
N THR A 191 -8.01 15.46 -8.57
CA THR A 191 -7.09 14.37 -8.96
C THR A 191 -7.84 13.09 -9.34
N SER A 192 -9.05 12.90 -8.80
CA SER A 192 -9.98 11.83 -9.14
C SER A 192 -11.38 12.43 -9.31
N ILE A 193 -12.06 12.15 -10.42
CA ILE A 193 -13.40 12.70 -10.69
C ILE A 193 -14.43 11.59 -10.59
N GLY A 194 -15.48 11.79 -9.79
CA GLY A 194 -16.62 10.87 -9.71
C GLY A 194 -17.90 11.67 -9.59
N SER A 195 -18.64 11.51 -8.50
CA SER A 195 -19.90 12.24 -8.36
C SER A 195 -19.68 13.67 -7.86
N ILE A 196 -20.51 14.61 -8.32
CA ILE A 196 -20.59 15.97 -7.76
C ILE A 196 -20.88 15.98 -6.24
N HIS A 197 -21.40 14.87 -5.69
CA HIS A 197 -21.73 14.75 -4.27
C HIS A 197 -20.57 14.31 -3.38
N ASP A 198 -19.54 13.67 -3.96
CA ASP A 198 -18.46 13.03 -3.20
C ASP A 198 -17.07 13.43 -3.64
N THR A 199 -16.95 14.33 -4.61
CA THR A 199 -15.67 14.76 -5.18
C THR A 199 -15.39 16.21 -4.83
N VAL A 200 -14.24 16.47 -4.21
CA VAL A 200 -13.67 17.79 -3.94
C VAL A 200 -12.24 17.88 -4.49
N PRO A 201 -11.69 19.09 -4.71
CA PRO A 201 -10.28 19.24 -5.03
C PRO A 201 -9.37 18.59 -3.98
N ASN A 202 -8.20 18.12 -4.41
CA ASN A 202 -7.24 17.49 -3.51
C ASN A 202 -6.57 18.55 -2.63
N ALA A 203 -6.73 18.44 -1.31
CA ALA A 203 -6.20 19.41 -0.34
C ALA A 203 -4.67 19.57 -0.41
N LEU A 204 -3.94 18.53 -0.84
CA LEU A 204 -2.49 18.57 -1.01
C LEU A 204 -2.04 19.48 -2.17
N LEU A 205 -2.97 19.86 -3.05
CA LEU A 205 -2.74 20.79 -4.14
C LEU A 205 -3.14 22.22 -3.79
N SER A 206 -3.63 22.47 -2.58
CA SER A 206 -4.00 23.83 -2.14
C SER A 206 -2.79 24.76 -2.13
N VAL A 207 -3.03 26.02 -2.53
CA VAL A 207 -2.06 27.11 -2.46
C VAL A 207 -2.52 28.05 -1.36
N ASN A 208 -1.71 28.17 -0.31
CA ASN A 208 -1.92 29.14 0.77
C ASN A 208 -1.67 30.55 0.23
N ASP A 209 -2.69 31.13 -0.39
CA ASP A 209 -2.69 32.51 -0.85
C ASP A 209 -3.55 33.34 0.13
N THR A 210 -3.11 34.55 0.47
CA THR A 210 -3.78 35.44 1.44
C THR A 210 -5.11 36.00 0.92
N SER A 211 -5.55 35.59 -0.26
CA SER A 211 -6.83 35.95 -0.88
C SER A 211 -7.93 34.94 -0.51
N SER A 212 -9.14 35.43 -0.27
CA SER A 212 -10.32 34.68 0.20
C SER A 212 -10.88 33.61 -0.75
N LYS A 213 -10.13 33.16 -1.76
CA LYS A 213 -10.48 32.02 -2.64
C LYS A 213 -9.35 31.01 -2.62
N GLU A 214 -9.64 29.79 -2.16
CA GLU A 214 -8.71 28.66 -2.26
C GLU A 214 -8.36 28.43 -3.73
N LYS A 215 -7.06 28.53 -4.06
CA LYS A 215 -6.51 28.17 -5.37
C LYS A 215 -5.86 26.81 -5.25
N PHE A 216 -6.00 25.99 -6.28
CA PHE A 216 -5.36 24.68 -6.35
C PHE A 216 -4.39 24.62 -7.51
N LYS A 217 -3.31 23.87 -7.32
CA LYS A 217 -2.39 23.44 -8.37
C LYS A 217 -3.07 22.38 -9.26
N PRO A 218 -2.69 22.28 -10.54
CA PRO A 218 -3.17 21.20 -11.41
C PRO A 218 -2.86 19.80 -10.89
N ALA A 219 -3.70 18.84 -11.25
CA ALA A 219 -3.67 17.46 -10.78
C ALA A 219 -2.34 16.74 -11.07
N TYR A 220 -1.67 17.05 -12.19
CA TYR A 220 -0.36 16.48 -12.54
C TYR A 220 0.78 16.93 -11.61
N LEU A 221 0.53 17.88 -10.69
CA LEU A 221 1.48 18.29 -9.65
C LEU A 221 1.29 17.54 -8.32
N LEU A 222 0.39 16.56 -8.24
CA LEU A 222 0.28 15.68 -7.07
C LEU A 222 1.52 14.78 -7.01
N SER A 223 2.29 14.89 -5.92
CA SER A 223 3.54 14.16 -5.74
C SER A 223 3.33 12.66 -5.51
N ASP A 224 2.36 12.30 -4.67
CA ASP A 224 2.03 10.91 -4.34
C ASP A 224 0.71 10.49 -5.04
N GLY A 225 0.83 9.64 -6.05
CA GLY A 225 -0.29 9.09 -6.80
C GLY A 225 -1.27 8.25 -5.96
N ARG A 226 -0.85 7.69 -4.82
CA ARG A 226 -1.74 6.92 -3.93
C ARG A 226 -2.80 7.81 -3.27
N LEU A 227 -2.49 9.10 -3.15
CA LEU A 227 -3.37 10.12 -2.62
C LEU A 227 -4.29 10.72 -3.71
N GLU A 228 -4.32 10.12 -4.91
CA GLU A 228 -5.21 10.54 -6.00
C GLU A 228 -6.67 10.66 -5.57
N ARG A 229 -7.14 9.77 -4.69
CA ARG A 229 -8.53 9.74 -4.19
C ARG A 229 -8.70 10.45 -2.86
N ALA A 230 -7.72 11.22 -2.37
CA ALA A 230 -7.82 11.96 -1.12
C ALA A 230 -8.92 13.04 -1.16
N GLY A 231 -9.25 13.57 -2.35
CA GLY A 231 -10.38 14.47 -2.58
C GLY A 231 -11.76 13.79 -2.59
N ARG A 232 -11.91 12.60 -2.01
CA ARG A 232 -13.20 11.92 -1.87
C ARG A 232 -13.79 12.17 -0.49
N VAL A 233 -14.96 12.79 -0.45
CA VAL A 233 -15.71 12.93 0.80
C VAL A 233 -16.15 11.54 1.21
N LYS A 234 -15.60 11.02 2.32
CA LYS A 234 -16.06 9.76 2.89
C LYS A 234 -17.54 9.93 3.22
N LYS A 235 -18.43 9.18 2.55
CA LYS A 235 -19.76 8.91 3.13
C LYS A 235 -19.47 8.36 4.52
N ASN A 236 -19.92 9.05 5.57
CA ASN A 236 -19.88 8.52 6.92
C ASN A 236 -20.50 7.12 6.88
N ALA A 237 -19.65 6.10 6.83
CA ALA A 237 -20.05 4.77 7.22
C ALA A 237 -20.53 4.95 8.65
N ALA A 238 -21.81 4.66 8.87
CA ALA A 238 -22.51 4.84 10.12
C ALA A 238 -21.55 4.53 11.28
N LEU A 239 -21.25 5.58 12.05
CA LEU A 239 -20.60 5.49 13.34
C LEU A 239 -21.31 4.37 14.09
N LYS A 240 -20.68 3.20 14.19
CA LYS A 240 -21.05 2.26 15.24
C LYS A 240 -20.84 3.03 16.52
N ASN A 241 -21.95 3.22 17.24
CA ASN A 241 -21.99 3.87 18.54
C ASN A 241 -20.88 3.32 19.41
N ASP A 242 -19.80 4.08 19.53
CA ASP A 242 -18.84 3.92 20.60
C ASP A 242 -19.47 4.67 21.77
N VAL A 243 -20.29 3.94 22.53
CA VAL A 243 -20.84 4.44 23.78
C VAL A 243 -19.66 4.51 24.73
N GLY A 244 -19.21 5.74 24.99
CA GLY A 244 -18.20 6.02 25.99
C GLY A 244 -18.54 5.35 27.31
N SER A 245 -17.70 4.39 27.69
CA SER A 245 -17.32 4.22 29.07
C SER A 245 -15.87 4.69 29.18
N ASP A 246 -15.68 5.88 29.72
CA ASP A 246 -14.40 6.31 30.29
C ASP A 246 -14.05 5.36 31.44
N SER A 247 -13.47 4.23 31.08
CA SER A 247 -12.66 3.39 31.96
C SER A 247 -11.29 3.36 31.34
N GLN A 248 -10.38 4.19 31.85
CA GLN A 248 -8.95 4.14 31.55
C GLN A 248 -8.36 2.81 32.06
N ASN A 249 -8.74 1.69 31.45
CA ASN A 249 -7.97 0.46 31.49
C ASN A 249 -7.01 0.53 30.31
N HIS A 250 -5.82 1.07 30.56
CA HIS A 250 -4.76 1.15 29.58
C HIS A 250 -4.25 -0.25 29.22
N GLU A 251 -4.84 -0.86 28.19
CA GLU A 251 -4.40 -2.15 27.65
C GLU A 251 -2.95 -2.08 27.13
N VAL A 252 -2.18 -3.12 27.44
CA VAL A 252 -0.80 -3.28 26.98
C VAL A 252 -0.83 -3.67 25.50
N LEU A 253 -0.19 -2.89 24.64
CA LEU A 253 -0.10 -3.19 23.21
C LEU A 253 0.67 -4.48 22.97
N LEU A 254 0.12 -5.36 22.13
CA LEU A 254 0.68 -6.64 21.77
C LEU A 254 1.47 -6.56 20.47
N ALA A 255 2.68 -7.10 20.49
CA ALA A 255 3.59 -7.14 19.35
C ALA A 255 3.95 -8.57 18.95
N SER A 256 4.15 -8.80 17.65
CA SER A 256 4.80 -10.00 17.13
C SER A 256 6.05 -9.62 16.35
N VAL A 257 7.07 -10.47 16.40
CA VAL A 257 8.35 -10.28 15.69
C VAL A 257 8.63 -11.48 14.81
N ILE A 258 8.75 -11.24 13.50
CA ILE A 258 8.94 -12.26 12.49
C ILE A 258 10.29 -12.03 11.79
N ALA A 259 11.17 -13.02 11.83
CA ALA A 259 12.38 -13.07 11.04
C ALA A 259 12.15 -13.96 9.81
N VAL A 260 12.62 -13.54 8.63
CA VAL A 260 12.60 -14.34 7.41
C VAL A 260 14.03 -14.56 6.94
N GLY A 261 14.47 -15.82 6.94
CA GLY A 261 15.85 -16.18 6.57
C GLY A 261 16.18 -17.64 6.84
N ASP A 262 16.44 -18.41 5.78
CA ASP A 262 16.87 -19.81 5.90
C ASP A 262 18.20 -19.96 6.63
N GLU A 263 19.09 -18.97 6.51
CA GLU A 263 20.39 -18.92 7.19
C GLU A 263 20.27 -18.76 8.72
N ILE A 264 19.17 -18.15 9.19
CA ILE A 264 18.83 -18.08 10.61
C ILE A 264 18.32 -19.46 11.06
N LEU A 265 17.42 -20.07 10.27
CA LEU A 265 16.89 -21.40 10.57
C LEU A 265 17.95 -22.50 10.55
N SER A 266 18.94 -22.39 9.67
CA SER A 266 20.06 -23.34 9.60
C SER A 266 21.10 -23.10 10.70
N GLY A 267 21.00 -22.00 11.45
CA GLY A 267 21.96 -21.60 12.47
C GLY A 267 23.30 -21.12 11.91
N THR A 268 23.37 -20.79 10.62
CA THR A 268 24.57 -20.23 9.99
C THR A 268 24.79 -18.79 10.45
N VAL A 269 23.70 -18.07 10.67
CA VAL A 269 23.67 -16.68 11.18
C VAL A 269 22.90 -16.65 12.49
N GLU A 270 23.46 -15.97 13.50
CA GLU A 270 22.77 -15.71 14.77
C GLU A 270 21.85 -14.50 14.61
N ASP A 271 20.57 -14.66 14.98
CA ASP A 271 19.59 -13.57 14.93
C ASP A 271 19.79 -12.55 16.07
N GLN A 272 20.51 -11.48 15.76
CA GLN A 272 20.71 -10.35 16.68
C GLN A 272 19.61 -9.29 16.58
N LEU A 273 18.91 -9.22 15.44
CA LEU A 273 17.88 -8.22 15.15
C LEU A 273 16.65 -8.47 16.00
N GLY A 274 16.17 -9.70 16.06
CA GLY A 274 14.99 -10.08 16.84
C GLY A 274 15.16 -9.77 18.32
N LEU A 275 16.34 -10.09 18.87
CA LEU A 275 16.67 -9.77 20.26
C LEU A 275 16.69 -8.25 20.51
N SER A 276 17.29 -7.47 19.61
CA SER A 276 17.33 -6.01 19.74
C SER A 276 15.93 -5.40 19.68
N LEU A 277 15.13 -5.85 18.70
CA LEU A 277 13.76 -5.37 18.51
C LEU A 277 12.86 -5.70 19.72
N CYS A 278 12.99 -6.90 20.30
CA CYS A 278 12.26 -7.25 21.51
C CYS A 278 12.59 -6.34 22.69
N LYS A 279 13.87 -5.98 22.87
CA LYS A 279 14.29 -5.03 23.93
C LYS A 279 13.67 -3.66 23.72
N LYS A 280 13.66 -3.17 22.47
CA LYS A 280 13.06 -1.89 22.08
C LYS A 280 11.56 -1.84 22.29
N LEU A 281 10.83 -2.87 21.84
CA LEU A 281 9.39 -2.97 22.05
C LEU A 281 9.05 -2.99 23.55
N THR A 282 9.82 -3.74 24.33
CA THR A 282 9.61 -3.80 25.77
C THR A 282 9.91 -2.46 26.48
N SER A 283 10.91 -1.69 26.01
CA SER A 283 11.25 -0.41 26.63
C SER A 283 10.17 0.67 26.41
N VAL A 284 9.39 0.55 25.34
CA VAL A 284 8.22 1.41 25.07
C VAL A 284 6.89 0.84 25.61
N GLY A 285 6.95 -0.26 26.37
CA GLY A 285 5.77 -0.83 27.05
C GLY A 285 4.91 -1.76 26.22
N TRP A 286 5.43 -2.28 25.11
CA TRP A 286 4.74 -3.27 24.31
C TRP A 286 5.11 -4.67 24.80
N SER A 287 4.13 -5.58 24.80
CA SER A 287 4.33 -6.98 25.15
C SER A 287 4.53 -7.78 23.88
N VAL A 288 5.74 -8.31 23.70
CA VAL A 288 6.03 -9.24 22.59
C VAL A 288 5.41 -10.60 22.92
N GLN A 289 4.37 -10.98 22.17
CA GLN A 289 3.66 -12.24 22.34
C GLN A 289 4.44 -13.42 21.76
N GLN A 290 5.01 -13.23 20.58
CA GLN A 290 5.73 -14.29 19.87
C GLN A 290 6.87 -13.71 19.04
N THR A 291 7.96 -14.47 19.00
CA THR A 291 9.01 -14.35 17.99
C THR A 291 9.01 -15.59 17.12
N SER A 292 9.04 -15.46 15.80
CA SER A 292 9.11 -16.59 14.86
C SER A 292 10.21 -16.38 13.83
N VAL A 293 10.89 -17.45 13.45
CA VAL A 293 11.82 -17.46 12.32
C VAL A 293 11.23 -18.33 11.22
N LEU A 294 11.15 -17.81 10.00
CA LEU A 294 10.48 -18.42 8.86
C LEU A 294 11.46 -18.69 7.73
N ARG A 295 11.08 -19.63 6.86
CA ARG A 295 11.80 -19.94 5.62
C ARG A 295 11.63 -18.81 4.61
N ASN A 296 12.54 -18.75 3.65
CA ASN A 296 12.42 -17.88 2.47
C ASN A 296 11.36 -18.43 1.49
N ASP A 297 10.14 -18.59 1.97
CA ASP A 297 8.98 -19.12 1.24
C ASP A 297 7.74 -18.23 1.45
N ILE A 298 7.06 -17.89 0.36
CA ILE A 298 5.92 -16.95 0.36
C ILE A 298 4.78 -17.47 1.23
N ASP A 299 4.51 -18.77 1.20
CA ASP A 299 3.38 -19.38 1.90
C ASP A 299 3.64 -19.38 3.41
N SER A 300 4.86 -19.74 3.80
CA SER A 300 5.34 -19.69 5.17
C SER A 300 5.22 -18.28 5.78
N VAL A 301 5.65 -17.24 5.05
CA VAL A 301 5.50 -15.84 5.49
C VAL A 301 4.03 -15.45 5.56
N SER A 302 3.24 -15.80 4.54
CA SER A 302 1.83 -15.44 4.46
C SER A 302 1.01 -16.01 5.62
N GLU A 303 1.19 -17.29 5.95
CA GLU A 303 0.44 -17.97 7.00
C GLU A 303 0.74 -17.36 8.38
N GLU A 304 2.01 -17.10 8.68
CA GLU A 304 2.39 -16.52 9.97
C GLU A 304 1.96 -15.05 10.09
N VAL A 305 2.12 -14.26 9.02
CA VAL A 305 1.64 -12.86 9.02
C VAL A 305 0.12 -12.82 9.22
N ASP A 306 -0.65 -13.67 8.53
CA ASP A 306 -2.11 -13.72 8.66
C ASP A 306 -2.57 -14.11 10.07
N ARG A 307 -1.86 -15.06 10.69
CA ARG A 307 -2.10 -15.47 12.08
C ARG A 307 -1.77 -14.35 13.06
N GLN A 308 -0.59 -13.74 12.95
CA GLN A 308 -0.11 -12.75 13.92
C GLN A 308 -0.86 -11.43 13.83
N ARG A 309 -1.19 -10.96 12.61
CA ARG A 309 -1.92 -9.69 12.41
C ARG A 309 -3.32 -9.71 13.03
N SER A 310 -3.87 -10.89 13.29
CA SER A 310 -5.21 -11.09 13.86
C SER A 310 -5.20 -11.16 15.39
N ILE A 311 -4.03 -11.39 15.99
CA ILE A 311 -3.85 -11.58 17.44
C ILE A 311 -3.14 -10.36 18.06
N CYS A 312 -2.19 -9.77 17.34
CA CYS A 312 -1.37 -8.68 17.83
C CYS A 312 -1.83 -7.34 17.26
N ASP A 313 -1.65 -6.28 18.05
CA ASP A 313 -1.91 -4.91 17.60
C ASP A 313 -0.94 -4.52 16.48
N MET A 314 0.31 -4.98 16.56
CA MET A 314 1.35 -4.70 15.57
C MET A 314 2.24 -5.92 15.32
N VAL A 315 2.64 -6.10 14.07
CA VAL A 315 3.57 -7.15 13.63
C VAL A 315 4.78 -6.48 13.02
N PHE A 316 5.97 -6.85 13.48
CA PHE A 316 7.24 -6.40 12.90
C PHE A 316 7.87 -7.57 12.18
N ILE A 317 8.24 -7.36 10.93
CA ILE A 317 8.89 -8.36 10.09
C ILE A 317 10.18 -7.81 9.50
N TYR A 318 11.24 -8.63 9.49
CA TYR A 318 12.54 -8.28 8.91
C TYR A 318 13.16 -9.49 8.21
N GLY A 319 14.15 -9.22 7.36
CA GLY A 319 14.76 -10.22 6.48
C GLY A 319 13.89 -10.51 5.25
N GLY A 320 14.49 -11.09 4.21
CA GLY A 320 13.81 -11.39 2.95
C GLY A 320 13.25 -10.16 2.22
N VAL A 321 13.93 -9.01 2.31
CA VAL A 321 13.58 -7.75 1.64
C VAL A 321 14.75 -7.33 0.75
N GLY A 322 14.53 -7.32 -0.57
CA GLY A 322 15.58 -7.05 -1.55
C GLY A 322 15.21 -7.56 -2.94
N PRO A 323 16.18 -7.58 -3.88
CA PRO A 323 15.98 -8.00 -5.27
C PRO A 323 16.23 -9.51 -5.51
N LEU A 324 16.61 -10.28 -4.49
CA LEU A 324 16.95 -11.69 -4.65
C LEU A 324 15.69 -12.55 -4.70
N HIS A 325 15.78 -13.71 -5.33
CA HIS A 325 14.69 -14.69 -5.36
C HIS A 325 14.27 -15.19 -3.96
N SER A 326 15.16 -15.07 -2.96
CA SER A 326 14.89 -15.37 -1.55
C SER A 326 14.15 -14.24 -0.82
N ASP A 327 14.05 -13.04 -1.42
CA ASP A 327 13.40 -11.88 -0.81
C ASP A 327 11.89 -11.93 -0.96
N VAL A 328 11.28 -12.80 -0.15
CA VAL A 328 9.85 -13.17 -0.24
C VAL A 328 8.94 -12.36 0.70
N THR A 329 9.47 -11.50 1.56
CA THR A 329 8.73 -10.89 2.67
C THR A 329 7.55 -10.06 2.19
N LEU A 330 7.75 -9.17 1.22
CA LEU A 330 6.65 -8.33 0.69
C LEU A 330 5.60 -9.17 -0.05
N ALA A 331 6.02 -10.23 -0.77
CA ALA A 331 5.10 -11.15 -1.43
C ALA A 331 4.24 -11.93 -0.42
N GLY A 332 4.86 -12.42 0.66
CA GLY A 332 4.16 -13.10 1.75
C GLY A 332 3.17 -12.17 2.47
N VAL A 333 3.57 -10.93 2.75
CA VAL A 333 2.69 -9.90 3.31
C VAL A 333 1.51 -9.61 2.37
N ALA A 334 1.76 -9.44 1.06
CA ALA A 334 0.70 -9.23 0.09
C ALA A 334 -0.31 -10.39 0.08
N LYS A 335 0.19 -11.64 0.06
CA LYS A 335 -0.64 -12.85 0.09
C LYS A 335 -1.47 -12.94 1.39
N ALA A 336 -0.89 -12.62 2.55
CA ALA A 336 -1.60 -12.61 3.83
C ALA A 336 -2.79 -11.64 3.86
N PHE A 337 -2.70 -10.54 3.12
CA PHE A 337 -3.79 -9.56 3.01
C PHE A 337 -4.71 -9.81 1.81
N GLY A 338 -4.47 -10.85 1.01
CA GLY A 338 -5.24 -11.15 -0.20
C GLY A 338 -5.09 -10.07 -1.28
N VAL A 339 -3.96 -9.36 -1.31
CA VAL A 339 -3.65 -8.35 -2.32
C VAL A 339 -2.50 -8.84 -3.20
N ARG A 340 -2.40 -8.30 -4.41
CA ARG A 340 -1.23 -8.54 -5.27
C ARG A 340 -0.11 -7.57 -4.93
N LEU A 341 1.09 -7.90 -5.41
CA LEU A 341 2.17 -6.93 -5.52
C LEU A 341 1.96 -6.05 -6.75
N ALA A 342 2.23 -4.76 -6.61
CA ALA A 342 2.19 -3.79 -7.68
C ALA A 342 3.39 -2.83 -7.58
N PRO A 343 3.94 -2.34 -8.71
CA PRO A 343 4.98 -1.32 -8.67
C PRO A 343 4.49 -0.06 -7.94
N ASP A 344 5.24 0.38 -6.93
CA ASP A 344 5.05 1.64 -6.22
C ASP A 344 6.03 2.68 -6.76
N GLU A 345 5.48 3.74 -7.36
CA GLU A 345 6.27 4.76 -8.05
C GLU A 345 7.17 5.56 -7.10
N GLU A 346 6.66 5.87 -5.92
CA GLU A 346 7.38 6.68 -4.96
C GLU A 346 8.57 5.90 -4.43
N PHE A 347 8.34 4.65 -4.03
CA PHE A 347 9.42 3.76 -3.60
C PHE A 347 10.44 3.52 -4.71
N GLU A 348 10.00 3.37 -5.96
CA GLU A 348 10.90 3.25 -7.12
C GLU A 348 11.82 4.46 -7.28
N GLU A 349 11.33 5.68 -7.02
CA GLU A 349 12.14 6.91 -7.09
C GLU A 349 13.23 6.91 -6.00
N TYR A 350 12.90 6.53 -4.76
CA TYR A 350 13.89 6.36 -3.69
C TYR A 350 14.97 5.34 -4.09
N LEU A 351 14.55 4.19 -4.62
CA LEU A 351 15.49 3.15 -5.06
C LEU A 351 16.38 3.62 -6.20
N ARG A 352 15.85 4.42 -7.14
CA ARG A 352 16.64 4.99 -8.24
C ARG A 352 17.75 5.91 -7.75
N HIS A 353 17.47 6.72 -6.72
CA HIS A 353 18.48 7.59 -6.10
C HIS A 353 19.59 6.81 -5.41
N LEU A 354 19.32 5.60 -4.92
CA LEU A 354 20.29 4.77 -4.20
C LEU A 354 21.12 3.87 -5.11
N ILE A 355 20.48 3.24 -6.10
CA ILE A 355 21.09 2.15 -6.89
C ILE A 355 21.71 2.69 -8.21
N SER A 356 21.54 3.98 -8.53
CA SER A 356 21.88 4.60 -9.82
C SER A 356 21.17 3.92 -11.01
N GLU A 357 21.36 4.39 -12.25
CA GLU A 357 20.75 3.81 -13.47
C GLU A 357 21.12 2.33 -13.76
N GLN A 358 21.85 1.65 -12.86
CA GLN A 358 22.27 0.24 -12.99
C GLN A 358 21.16 -0.77 -12.69
N CYS A 359 19.88 -0.36 -12.59
CA CYS A 359 18.77 -1.30 -12.66
C CYS A 359 18.71 -1.93 -14.06
N THR A 360 19.40 -3.06 -14.24
CA THR A 360 19.32 -3.86 -15.46
C THR A 360 17.99 -4.61 -15.50
N GLY A 361 16.95 -3.96 -16.01
CA GLY A 361 15.63 -4.56 -16.21
C GLY A 361 14.53 -3.53 -16.37
N ASP A 362 13.45 -3.88 -17.09
CA ASP A 362 12.29 -3.00 -17.32
C ASP A 362 11.40 -2.81 -16.07
N ARG A 363 11.69 -3.55 -14.99
CA ARG A 363 10.95 -3.51 -13.72
C ARG A 363 11.91 -3.60 -12.55
N ASN A 364 11.83 -2.63 -11.63
CA ASN A 364 12.50 -2.74 -10.35
C ASN A 364 11.64 -3.64 -9.44
N GLU A 365 12.01 -4.92 -9.30
CA GLU A 365 11.26 -5.88 -8.47
C GLU A 365 11.20 -5.43 -7.00
N MET A 366 12.21 -4.70 -6.52
CA MET A 366 12.21 -4.11 -5.17
C MET A 366 11.16 -3.01 -5.01
N ALA A 367 10.66 -2.43 -6.10
CA ALA A 367 9.58 -1.45 -6.06
C ALA A 367 8.19 -2.08 -6.02
N GLN A 368 8.08 -3.41 -6.00
CA GLN A 368 6.79 -4.08 -5.91
C GLN A 368 6.32 -4.16 -4.47
N LEU A 369 5.26 -3.39 -4.14
CA LEU A 369 4.69 -3.33 -2.79
C LEU A 369 3.26 -3.89 -2.74
N PRO A 370 2.78 -4.37 -1.57
CA PRO A 370 1.41 -4.82 -1.39
C PRO A 370 0.38 -3.75 -1.76
N GLU A 371 -0.45 -4.06 -2.75
CA GLU A 371 -1.31 -3.07 -3.39
C GLU A 371 -2.42 -2.55 -2.45
N GLY A 372 -2.62 -1.23 -2.47
CA GLY A 372 -3.77 -0.56 -1.83
C GLY A 372 -3.75 -0.56 -0.29
N ILE A 373 -2.74 -1.16 0.32
CA ILE A 373 -2.58 -1.25 1.78
C ILE A 373 -1.23 -0.72 2.27
N THR A 374 -0.32 -0.41 1.35
CA THR A 374 1.01 0.09 1.68
C THR A 374 0.97 1.58 1.99
N GLU A 375 1.54 1.93 3.13
CA GLU A 375 1.87 3.27 3.59
C GLU A 375 3.39 3.37 3.67
N LEU A 376 3.98 4.34 2.96
CA LEU A 376 5.40 4.64 3.09
C LEU A 376 5.61 5.70 4.17
N LEU A 377 6.40 5.36 5.17
CA LEU A 377 6.69 6.22 6.30
C LEU A 377 8.03 6.93 6.04
N HIS A 378 7.93 8.18 5.61
CA HIS A 378 9.07 9.00 5.22
C HIS A 378 9.82 9.55 6.42
N HIS A 379 11.14 9.52 6.36
CA HIS A 379 11.98 10.16 7.36
C HIS A 379 13.31 10.59 6.75
N GLU A 380 13.76 11.81 7.04
CA GLU A 380 14.96 12.42 6.43
C GLU A 380 16.24 11.62 6.69
N LYS A 381 16.28 10.88 7.80
CA LYS A 381 17.43 10.04 8.16
C LYS A 381 17.49 8.76 7.32
N LEU A 382 16.39 8.30 6.72
CA LEU A 382 16.32 7.02 6.02
C LEU A 382 16.57 7.18 4.52
N SER A 383 17.33 6.23 3.97
CA SER A 383 17.62 6.16 2.52
C SER A 383 16.39 5.76 1.71
N VAL A 384 15.58 4.85 2.26
CA VAL A 384 14.26 4.46 1.75
C VAL A 384 13.23 4.62 2.87
N PRO A 385 11.98 4.98 2.58
CA PRO A 385 10.93 5.05 3.60
C PRO A 385 10.66 3.65 4.19
N LEU A 386 10.21 3.61 5.45
CA LEU A 386 9.74 2.35 6.06
C LEU A 386 8.43 1.94 5.41
N ILE A 387 8.25 0.63 5.21
CA ILE A 387 7.06 0.07 4.59
C ILE A 387 6.11 -0.39 5.68
N LYS A 388 4.90 0.17 5.70
CA LYS A 388 3.83 -0.26 6.61
C LYS A 388 2.64 -0.77 5.81
N CYS A 389 2.24 -2.00 6.05
CA CYS A 389 1.06 -2.63 5.46
C CYS A 389 0.02 -2.86 6.56
N ARG A 390 -0.93 -1.93 6.72
CA ARG A 390 -1.87 -1.90 7.85
C ARG A 390 -1.13 -1.95 9.20
N ASN A 391 -1.26 -3.03 9.97
CA ASN A 391 -0.58 -3.24 11.25
C ASN A 391 0.74 -4.01 11.15
N VAL A 392 1.24 -4.25 9.94
CA VAL A 392 2.53 -4.91 9.69
C VAL A 392 3.57 -3.87 9.30
N ILE A 393 4.68 -3.77 10.04
CA ILE A 393 5.84 -2.95 9.70
C ILE A 393 6.93 -3.85 9.17
N VAL A 394 7.39 -3.58 7.94
CA VAL A 394 8.50 -4.26 7.29
C VAL A 394 9.76 -3.43 7.50
N LEU A 395 10.74 -4.03 8.16
CA LEU A 395 12.04 -3.44 8.48
C LEU A 395 13.08 -3.97 7.47
N ALA A 396 13.82 -3.07 6.83
CA ALA A 396 14.81 -3.43 5.82
C ALA A 396 16.23 -3.56 6.40
N ALA A 397 16.37 -3.42 7.72
CA ALA A 397 17.63 -3.54 8.43
C ALA A 397 18.32 -4.90 8.23
N THR A 398 19.58 -4.86 7.84
CA THR A 398 20.47 -6.02 7.70
C THR A 398 21.37 -6.23 8.93
N ASN A 399 21.50 -5.20 9.76
CA ASN A 399 22.33 -5.19 10.96
C ASN A 399 21.69 -4.36 12.08
N THR A 400 22.26 -4.46 13.29
CA THR A 400 21.69 -3.81 14.48
C THR A 400 21.74 -2.28 14.39
N GLU A 401 22.74 -1.69 13.75
CA GLU A 401 22.83 -0.23 13.57
C GLU A 401 21.71 0.30 12.67
N GLU A 402 21.44 -0.38 11.56
CA GLU A 402 20.30 -0.05 10.69
C GLU A 402 18.96 -0.21 11.42
N LEU A 403 18.79 -1.27 12.21
CA LEU A 403 17.59 -1.48 13.02
C LEU A 403 17.39 -0.40 14.08
N GLU A 404 18.48 0.02 14.75
CA GLU A 404 18.44 1.13 15.70
C GLU A 404 17.93 2.41 15.03
N LYS A 405 18.49 2.72 13.85
CA LYS A 405 18.12 3.89 13.05
C LYS A 405 16.67 3.85 12.57
N GLU A 406 16.23 2.71 12.02
CA GLU A 406 14.84 2.50 11.59
C GLU A 406 13.86 2.65 12.76
N TRP A 407 14.20 2.08 13.92
CA TRP A 407 13.39 2.19 15.12
C TRP A 407 13.26 3.63 15.65
N GLU A 408 14.36 4.38 15.68
CA GLU A 408 14.34 5.79 16.09
C GLU A 408 13.42 6.61 15.19
N CYS A 409 13.55 6.43 13.86
CA CYS A 409 12.70 7.10 12.88
C CYS A 409 11.22 6.73 13.07
N LEU A 410 10.92 5.44 13.25
CA LEU A 410 9.56 4.97 13.52
C LEU A 410 8.98 5.59 14.81
N THR A 411 9.80 5.69 15.85
CA THR A 411 9.39 6.28 17.13
C THR A 411 9.12 7.77 17.00
N GLU A 412 9.94 8.51 16.24
CA GLU A 412 9.72 9.93 15.94
C GLU A 412 8.40 10.14 15.17
N LEU A 413 8.13 9.29 14.17
CA LEU A 413 6.90 9.36 13.36
C LEU A 413 5.63 9.03 14.14
N THR A 414 5.70 8.07 15.06
CA THR A 414 4.55 7.64 15.87
C THR A 414 4.25 8.57 17.05
N LYS A 415 5.23 9.37 17.50
CA LYS A 415 5.09 10.34 18.60
C LYS A 415 4.18 11.54 18.32
N LEU A 416 3.64 11.69 17.11
CA LEU A 416 2.56 12.63 16.82
C LEU A 416 1.15 12.10 17.19
N GLY A 417 1.02 10.85 17.63
CA GLY A 417 -0.28 10.18 17.84
C GLY A 417 -0.61 9.69 19.25
N GLY A 418 0.26 9.84 20.25
CA GLY A 418 -0.06 9.40 21.61
C GLY A 418 1.15 9.25 22.53
N SER A 419 0.96 9.60 23.80
CA SER A 419 1.99 9.56 24.85
C SER A 419 2.46 8.12 25.10
N THR A 420 3.54 7.70 24.45
CA THR A 420 4.26 6.46 24.77
C THR A 420 4.99 6.66 26.10
N SER A 421 4.34 6.25 27.19
CA SER A 421 4.98 6.19 28.52
C SER A 421 6.08 5.13 28.47
N LEU A 422 7.34 5.56 28.61
CA LEU A 422 8.49 4.65 28.72
C LEU A 422 8.30 3.70 29.92
N MET A 423 8.71 2.44 29.75
CA MET A 423 8.72 1.49 30.86
C MET A 423 10.01 1.59 31.64
N GLU A 424 9.88 1.74 32.94
CA GLU A 424 10.97 1.62 33.88
C GLU A 424 11.17 0.15 34.26
N SER A 425 12.41 -0.26 34.50
CA SER A 425 12.73 -1.62 34.88
C SER A 425 13.76 -1.66 36.01
N LYS A 426 13.51 -2.49 37.01
CA LYS A 426 14.42 -2.76 38.11
C LYS A 426 14.75 -4.24 38.19
N ARG A 427 16.03 -4.56 38.39
CA ARG A 427 16.53 -5.94 38.43
C ARG A 427 17.21 -6.20 39.76
N LEU A 428 16.77 -7.24 40.46
CA LEU A 428 17.35 -7.67 41.72
C LEU A 428 18.00 -9.04 41.53
N MET A 429 19.14 -9.23 42.16
CA MET A 429 19.86 -10.50 42.20
C MET A 429 19.79 -11.08 43.62
N THR A 430 19.52 -12.38 43.73
CA THR A 430 19.53 -13.08 45.02
C THR A 430 20.13 -14.47 44.94
N SER A 431 20.73 -14.92 46.05
CA SER A 431 21.27 -16.28 46.21
C SER A 431 20.22 -17.29 46.72
N LEU A 432 18.97 -16.86 46.94
CA LEU A 432 17.89 -17.74 47.39
C LEU A 432 17.58 -18.85 46.37
N THR A 433 16.99 -19.92 46.88
CA THR A 433 16.45 -21.02 46.07
C THR A 433 15.10 -20.65 45.44
N ASP A 434 14.72 -21.35 44.38
CA ASP A 434 13.46 -21.08 43.68
C ASP A 434 12.24 -21.29 44.61
N VAL A 435 12.33 -22.26 45.52
CA VAL A 435 11.28 -22.57 46.51
C VAL A 435 11.12 -21.43 47.50
N GLU A 436 12.21 -20.82 47.94
CA GLU A 436 12.18 -19.71 48.91
C GLU A 436 11.56 -18.44 48.32
N VAL A 437 11.73 -18.19 47.01
CA VAL A 437 11.18 -16.99 46.37
C VAL A 437 9.78 -17.18 45.78
N ALA A 438 9.38 -18.41 45.46
CA ALA A 438 8.15 -18.69 44.72
C ALA A 438 6.88 -18.10 45.38
N GLU A 439 6.65 -18.39 46.65
CA GLU A 439 5.46 -17.90 47.37
C GLU A 439 5.52 -16.37 47.60
N PRO A 440 6.64 -15.78 48.06
CA PRO A 440 6.76 -14.33 48.20
C PRO A 440 6.53 -13.56 46.89
N LEU A 441 7.06 -14.06 45.77
CA LEU A 441 6.88 -13.46 44.44
C LEU A 441 5.43 -13.61 43.94
N SER A 442 4.81 -14.77 44.13
CA SER A 442 3.39 -14.97 43.79
C SER A 442 2.49 -13.98 44.54
N LYS A 443 2.73 -13.80 45.84
CA LYS A 443 2.03 -12.81 46.66
C LYS A 443 2.30 -11.38 46.20
N LEU A 444 3.52 -11.07 45.77
CA LEU A 444 3.88 -9.75 45.27
C LEU A 444 3.14 -9.43 43.96
N GLY A 445 3.04 -10.40 43.04
CA GLY A 445 2.29 -10.23 41.79
C GLY A 445 0.80 -9.94 42.01
N LEU A 446 0.21 -10.49 43.07
CA LEU A 446 -1.18 -10.18 43.46
C LEU A 446 -1.32 -8.78 44.10
N GLU A 447 -0.30 -8.32 44.81
CA GLU A 447 -0.28 -7.01 45.49
C GLU A 447 -0.01 -5.85 44.50
N PHE A 448 0.74 -6.13 43.43
CA PHE A 448 1.11 -5.19 42.38
C PHE A 448 0.73 -5.72 40.99
N PRO A 449 -0.57 -5.86 40.67
CA PRO A 449 -1.03 -6.41 39.38
C PRO A 449 -0.67 -5.52 38.18
N ASP A 450 -0.33 -4.27 38.44
CA ASP A 450 0.13 -3.26 37.49
C ASP A 450 1.62 -3.37 37.14
N ILE A 451 2.38 -4.22 37.85
CA ILE A 451 3.81 -4.45 37.63
C ILE A 451 4.03 -5.83 37.02
N TYR A 452 4.73 -5.87 35.89
CA TYR A 452 5.22 -7.13 35.34
C TYR A 452 6.33 -7.68 36.22
N LEU A 453 6.13 -8.91 36.72
CA LEU A 453 7.08 -9.63 37.56
C LEU A 453 7.65 -10.83 36.79
N GLY A 454 8.95 -10.77 36.47
CA GLY A 454 9.69 -11.85 35.84
C GLY A 454 10.75 -12.43 36.78
N CYS A 455 11.06 -13.71 36.66
CA CYS A 455 12.07 -14.39 37.47
C CYS A 455 12.79 -15.45 36.62
N TYR A 456 14.13 -15.38 36.57
CA TYR A 456 14.94 -16.35 35.80
C TYR A 456 16.34 -16.51 36.39
N ARG A 457 17.04 -17.59 35.99
CA ARG A 457 18.47 -17.80 36.29
C ARG A 457 19.26 -17.90 34.99
N LYS A 458 20.49 -17.37 34.98
CA LYS A 458 21.43 -17.59 33.86
C LYS A 458 22.01 -19.02 33.84
N SER A 459 22.07 -19.67 34.98
CA SER A 459 22.52 -21.06 35.12
C SER A 459 21.85 -21.73 36.31
N ARG A 460 21.72 -23.07 36.30
CA ARG A 460 21.04 -23.82 37.37
C ARG A 460 21.62 -23.59 38.77
N ARG A 461 22.91 -23.26 38.86
CA ARG A 461 23.62 -22.98 40.12
C ARG A 461 23.90 -21.49 40.34
N GLY A 462 23.49 -20.63 39.42
CA GLY A 462 23.68 -19.19 39.50
C GLY A 462 22.58 -18.52 40.33
N PRO A 463 22.75 -17.22 40.65
CA PRO A 463 21.74 -16.46 41.39
C PRO A 463 20.45 -16.29 40.57
N ILE A 464 19.34 -16.09 41.29
CA ILE A 464 18.05 -15.69 40.70
C ILE A 464 18.12 -14.21 40.35
N ILE A 465 17.64 -13.87 39.16
CA ILE A 465 17.40 -12.51 38.71
C ILE A 465 15.88 -12.30 38.69
N ILE A 466 15.43 -11.33 39.48
CA ILE A 466 14.04 -10.89 39.57
C ILE A 466 13.94 -9.56 38.83
N CYS A 467 13.00 -9.46 37.90
CA CYS A 467 12.78 -8.26 37.10
C CYS A 467 11.38 -7.71 37.38
N LEU A 468 11.32 -6.45 37.78
CA LEU A 468 10.08 -5.70 37.95
C LEU A 468 10.03 -4.63 36.86
N LYS A 469 8.94 -4.57 36.09
CA LYS A 469 8.75 -3.57 35.05
C LYS A 469 7.38 -2.90 35.17
N GLY A 470 7.33 -1.59 34.97
CA GLY A 470 6.11 -0.79 35.07
C GLY A 470 6.32 0.63 34.56
N LYS A 471 5.23 1.38 34.44
CA LYS A 471 5.26 2.78 33.97
C LYS A 471 5.64 3.78 35.06
N ASP A 472 5.42 3.44 36.33
CA ASP A 472 5.68 4.30 37.48
C ASP A 472 6.84 3.76 38.31
N ASN A 473 7.96 4.48 38.31
CA ASN A 473 9.14 4.11 39.08
C ASN A 473 8.86 4.07 40.60
N ALA A 474 8.03 4.97 41.13
CA ALA A 474 7.70 4.98 42.55
C ALA A 474 6.94 3.71 42.96
N ARG A 475 6.08 3.22 42.05
CA ARG A 475 5.37 1.95 42.22
C ARG A 475 6.32 0.75 42.18
N ILE A 476 7.27 0.74 41.24
CA ILE A 476 8.32 -0.29 41.16
C ILE A 476 9.15 -0.31 42.45
N GLU A 477 9.58 0.84 42.94
CA GLU A 477 10.32 0.95 44.21
C GLU A 477 9.49 0.44 45.39
N SER A 478 8.18 0.74 45.42
CA SER A 478 7.28 0.22 46.45
C SER A 478 7.19 -1.31 46.42
N ALA A 479 7.12 -1.91 45.23
CA ALA A 479 7.12 -3.36 45.06
C ALA A 479 8.46 -4.00 45.47
N VAL A 480 9.59 -3.37 45.13
CA VAL A 480 10.92 -3.80 45.57
C VAL A 480 11.04 -3.75 47.09
N GLN A 481 10.58 -2.68 47.74
CA GLN A 481 10.59 -2.57 49.20
C GLN A 481 9.68 -3.63 49.85
N ALA A 482 8.49 -3.86 49.30
CA ALA A 482 7.57 -4.89 49.78
C ALA A 482 8.17 -6.29 49.64
N LEU A 483 8.91 -6.57 48.57
CA LEU A 483 9.63 -7.82 48.38
C LEU A 483 10.78 -7.96 49.39
N CYS A 484 11.64 -6.95 49.53
CA CYS A 484 12.78 -6.98 50.45
C CYS A 484 12.35 -7.19 51.91
N LYS A 485 11.22 -6.60 52.33
CA LYS A 485 10.66 -6.79 53.69
C LYS A 485 10.26 -8.23 54.02
N LYS A 486 10.04 -9.09 53.02
CA LYS A 486 9.69 -10.51 53.22
C LYS A 486 10.92 -11.37 53.55
N PHE A 487 12.13 -10.81 53.46
CA PHE A 487 13.39 -11.51 53.67
C PHE A 487 14.32 -10.73 54.61
N LYS A 488 15.43 -11.35 55.01
CA LYS A 488 16.49 -10.68 55.80
C LYS A 488 17.17 -9.60 54.95
N GLU A 489 17.68 -8.56 55.61
CA GLU A 489 18.46 -7.52 54.94
C GLU A 489 19.69 -8.09 54.21
N GLY A 490 20.01 -7.51 53.04
CA GLY A 490 21.17 -7.90 52.23
C GLY A 490 20.97 -9.13 51.33
N VAL A 491 19.78 -9.73 51.31
CA VAL A 491 19.48 -10.92 50.47
C VAL A 491 19.28 -10.57 48.98
N PHE A 492 18.90 -9.33 48.69
CA PHE A 492 18.75 -8.81 47.33
C PHE A 492 19.82 -7.75 47.06
N VAL A 493 20.45 -7.86 45.90
CA VAL A 493 21.43 -6.91 45.39
C VAL A 493 20.90 -6.28 44.11
N ASP A 494 20.90 -4.95 44.04
CA ASP A 494 20.46 -4.22 42.85
C ASP A 494 21.42 -4.46 41.68
N MET A 495 20.88 -4.80 40.51
CA MET A 495 21.64 -4.93 39.28
C MET A 495 21.47 -3.66 38.47
N LYS A 496 22.57 -2.93 38.29
CA LYS A 496 22.63 -1.78 37.38
C LYS A 496 22.18 -2.12 35.96
#